data_AF-A0A2V8FNF3-F1
#
_entry.id   AF-A0A2V8FNF3-F1
#
_cell.length_a   1.000
_cell.length_b   1.000
_cell.length_c   1.000
_cell.angle_alpha   90.00
_cell.angle_beta   90.00
_cell.angle_gamma   90.00
#
_symmetry.space_group_name_H-M   'P 1'
#
loop_
_entity.id
_entity.type
_entity.pdbx_description
1 polymer ?
#
loop_
_entity_poly.entity_id
_entity_poly.type
_entity_poly.pdbx_seq_one_letter_code
_entity_poly.pdbx_strand_id
1 'polypeptide(L)' 'MGRRLYVGNLPYETGETDLQNLFARAGTVETVKVMRDMATGRARGFAFVEMSTDEEAQKAINELNE' A
#
# COMPACT_ATOMS: atom_id res chain seq x y z
N MET A 1 7.29 3.61 16.22
CA MET A 1 6.54 2.53 15.55
C MET A 1 5.64 3.23 14.54
N GLY A 2 5.75 2.83 13.28
CA GLY A 2 5.19 3.56 12.15
C GLY A 2 4.09 2.73 11.49
N ARG A 3 2.88 3.27 11.45
CA ARG A 3 1.70 2.68 10.79
C ARG A 3 1.72 2.82 9.27
N ARG A 4 2.78 3.42 8.72
CA ARG A 4 2.92 3.76 7.31
C ARG A 4 3.88 2.79 6.61
N LEU A 5 3.32 2.05 5.68
CA LEU A 5 3.96 1.02 4.89
C LEU A 5 4.36 1.57 3.52
N TYR A 6 5.56 1.22 3.08
CA TYR A 6 6.02 1.47 1.72
C TYR A 6 5.83 0.20 0.90
N VAL A 7 5.12 0.31 -0.21
CA VAL A 7 4.84 -0.79 -1.13
C VAL A 7 5.49 -0.47 -2.46
N GLY A 8 6.60 -1.14 -2.77
CA GLY A 8 7.34 -0.97 -4.02
C GLY A 8 7.08 -2.11 -5.01
N ASN A 9 7.67 -2.00 -6.21
CA ASN A 9 7.58 -2.99 -7.27
C ASN A 9 6.13 -3.31 -7.71
N LEU A 10 5.25 -2.31 -7.64
CA LEU A 10 3.85 -2.47 -8.01
C LEU A 10 3.67 -2.43 -9.53
N PRO A 11 2.80 -3.30 -10.09
CA PRO A 11 2.37 -3.20 -11.48
C PRO A 11 1.79 -1.82 -11.81
N TYR A 12 1.93 -1.39 -13.07
CA TYR A 12 1.39 -0.11 -13.54
C TYR A 12 -0.14 -0.01 -13.46
N GLU A 13 -0.81 -1.15 -13.43
CA GLU A 13 -2.26 -1.26 -13.35
C GLU A 13 -2.77 -1.17 -11.90
N THR A 14 -1.90 -1.36 -10.90
CA THR A 14 -2.32 -1.36 -9.50
C THR A 14 -2.84 0.01 -9.06
N GLY A 15 -4.08 0.01 -8.60
CA GLY A 15 -4.79 1.16 -8.05
C GLY A 15 -4.72 1.26 -6.53
N GLU A 16 -5.18 2.40 -6.03
CA GLU A 16 -5.36 2.60 -4.59
C GLU A 16 -6.37 1.60 -4.03
N THR A 17 -7.44 1.32 -4.77
CA THR A 17 -8.47 0.34 -4.40
C THR A 17 -7.92 -1.08 -4.29
N ASP A 18 -7.01 -1.48 -5.18
CA ASP A 18 -6.41 -2.82 -5.14
C ASP A 18 -5.54 -2.99 -3.90
N LEU A 19 -4.70 -2.00 -3.59
CA LEU A 19 -3.90 -1.99 -2.37
C LEU A 19 -4.80 -1.94 -1.14
N GLN A 20 -5.82 -1.09 -1.13
CA GLN A 20 -6.74 -1.01 0.00
C GLN A 20 -7.39 -2.36 0.27
N ASN A 21 -7.86 -3.06 -0.76
CA ASN A 21 -8.44 -4.40 -0.63
C ASN A 21 -7.42 -5.46 -0.19
N LEU A 22 -6.18 -5.37 -0.68
CA LEU A 22 -5.10 -6.29 -0.31
C LEU A 22 -4.74 -6.14 1.18
N PHE A 23 -4.51 -4.91 1.62
CA PHE A 23 -4.14 -4.58 2.99
C PHE A 23 -5.34 -4.70 3.96
N ALA A 24 -6.58 -4.57 3.48
CA ALA A 24 -7.80 -4.81 4.25
C ALA A 24 -7.88 -6.23 4.83
N ARG A 25 -7.16 -7.20 4.24
CA ARG A 25 -7.11 -8.58 4.76
C ARG A 25 -6.24 -8.69 6.02
N ALA A 26 -5.22 -7.85 6.11
CA ALA A 26 -4.34 -7.79 7.26
C ALA A 26 -4.95 -6.97 8.40
N GLY A 27 -5.66 -5.87 8.08
CA GLY A 27 -6.34 -5.00 9.04
C GLY A 27 -6.97 -3.75 8.41
N THR A 28 -7.28 -2.75 9.23
CA THR A 28 -7.94 -1.52 8.77
C THR A 28 -6.95 -0.57 8.09
N VAL A 29 -7.23 -0.21 6.84
CA VAL A 29 -6.45 0.76 6.06
C VAL A 29 -7.03 2.16 6.26
N GLU A 30 -6.23 3.08 6.80
CA GLU A 30 -6.58 4.49 6.99
C GLU A 30 -6.47 5.27 5.68
N THR A 31 -5.37 5.08 4.95
CA THR A 31 -5.10 5.85 3.73
C THR A 31 -4.21 5.07 2.79
N VAL A 32 -4.52 5.13 1.50
CA VAL A 32 -3.64 4.62 0.44
C VAL A 32 -3.27 5.79 -0.46
N LYS A 33 -2.00 5.87 -0.84
CA LYS A 33 -1.49 6.88 -1.76
C LYS A 33 -0.60 6.23 -2.80
N VAL A 34 -1.12 6.06 -4.02
CA VAL A 34 -0.33 5.52 -5.14
C VAL A 34 0.40 6.66 -5.82
N MET A 35 1.72 6.54 -5.94
CA MET A 35 2.52 7.55 -6.63
C MET A 35 2.51 7.26 -8.13
N ARG A 36 1.80 8.11 -8.88
CA ARG A 36 1.71 8.04 -10.34
C ARG A 36 2.46 9.21 -10.96
N ASP A 37 3.12 8.95 -12.08
CA ASP A 37 3.75 9.96 -12.89
C ASP A 37 2.64 10.78 -13.59
N MET A 38 2.59 12.07 -13.29
CA MET A 38 1.54 12.97 -13.81
C MET A 38 1.73 13.30 -15.30
N ALA A 39 2.94 13.12 -15.85
CA ALA A 39 3.24 13.42 -17.25
C ALA A 39 2.86 12.26 -18.19
N THR A 40 3.00 11.02 -17.72
CA THR A 40 2.69 9.81 -18.49
C THR A 40 1.44 9.08 -18.02
N GLY A 41 0.89 9.45 -16.86
CA GLY A 41 -0.20 8.73 -16.20
C GLY A 41 0.20 7.36 -15.65
N ARG A 42 1.47 6.96 -15.79
CA ARG A 42 1.95 5.62 -15.41
C ARG A 42 2.26 5.58 -13.92
N ALA A 43 1.91 4.50 -13.23
CA ALA A 43 2.33 4.33 -11.85
C ALA A 43 3.87 4.35 -11.77
N ARG A 44 4.44 5.01 -10.76
CA ARG A 44 5.90 4.98 -10.54
C ARG A 44 6.38 3.62 -10.00
N GLY A 45 5.47 2.66 -9.85
CA GLY A 45 5.73 1.33 -9.30
C GLY A 45 5.82 1.31 -7.78
N PHE A 46 5.33 2.35 -7.09
CA PHE A 46 5.28 2.36 -5.64
C PHE A 46 4.08 3.14 -5.08
N ALA A 47 3.71 2.79 -3.86
CA ALA A 47 2.62 3.38 -3.11
C ALA A 47 2.94 3.41 -1.60
N PHE A 48 2.21 4.27 -0.89
CA PHE A 48 2.23 4.32 0.56
C PHE A 48 0.87 3.88 1.09
N VAL A 49 0.87 2.96 2.04
CA VAL A 49 -0.34 2.49 2.72
C VAL A 49 -0.20 2.85 4.19
N GLU A 50 -1.21 3.47 4.77
CA GLU A 50 -1.27 3.81 6.19
C GLU A 50 -2.35 2.95 6.83
N MET A 51 -1.96 2.18 7.85
CA MET A 51 -2.84 1.31 8.60
C MET A 51 -3.36 2.03 9.85
N SER A 52 -4.45 1.52 10.43
CA SER A 52 -5.02 2.11 11.64
C SER A 52 -4.15 1.87 12.86
N THR A 53 -3.56 0.67 12.97
CA THR A 53 -2.68 0.28 14.09
C THR A 53 -1.31 -0.24 13.63
N ASP A 54 -0.32 -0.17 14.53
CA ASP A 54 1.02 -0.72 14.27
C ASP A 54 1.04 -2.25 14.17
N GLU A 55 0.16 -2.94 14.91
CA GLU A 55 0.03 -4.39 14.86
C GLU A 55 -0.48 -4.87 13.49
N GLU A 56 -1.50 -4.21 12.95
CA GLU A 56 -2.02 -4.48 11.60
C GLU A 56 -0.98 -4.15 10.54
N ALA A 57 -0.21 -3.06 10.72
CA ALA A 57 0.88 -2.71 9.82
C ALA A 57 1.97 -3.79 9.79
N GLN A 58 2.40 -4.27 10.96
CA GLN A 58 3.39 -5.33 11.04
C GLN A 58 2.87 -6.65 10.47
N LYS A 59 1.59 -6.98 10.72
CA LYS A 59 0.94 -8.15 10.16
C LYS A 59 0.87 -8.08 8.63
N ALA A 60 0.52 -6.93 8.08
CA ALA A 60 0.49 -6.72 6.63
C ALA A 60 1.88 -6.88 6.01
N ILE A 61 2.94 -6.37 6.63
CA ILE A 61 4.31 -6.61 6.17
C ILE A 61 4.59 -8.11 6.17
N ASN A 62 4.32 -8.81 7.27
CA ASN A 62 4.63 -10.23 7.39
C ASN A 62 3.83 -11.11 6.40
N GLU A 63 2.60 -10.72 6.05
CA GLU A 63 1.75 -11.47 5.11
C GLU A 63 2.01 -11.12 3.64
N LEU A 64 2.48 -9.91 3.33
CA LEU A 64 2.58 -9.38 1.97
C LEU A 64 4.03 -9.19 1.48
N ASN A 65 5.03 -9.40 2.33
CA ASN A 65 6.45 -9.28 1.99
C ASN A 65 7.14 -10.67 2.02
N GLU A 66 7.00 -11.42 0.93
CA GLU A 66 7.79 -12.64 0.60
C GLU A 66 8.74 -12.40 -0.58
#